data_AF-A0A653JFD3-F1
#
_entry.id   AF-A0A653JFD3-F1
#
_cell.length_a   1.000
_cell.length_b   1.000
_cell.length_c   1.000
_cell.angle_alpha   90.00
_cell.angle_beta   90.00
_cell.angle_gamma   90.00
#
_symmetry.space_group_name_H-M   'P 1'
#
loop_
_entity.id
_entity.type
_entity.pdbx_description
1 polymer ?
#
loop_
_entity_poly.entity_id
_entity_poly.type
_entity_poly.pdbx_seq_one_letter_code
_entity_poly.pdbx_strand_id
1 'polypeptide(L)'
;MDIPTLDNVETNLRHCLLLKADDLYFTLAEPHGHAMRNDFLGLTVEGLAEENLSENDIASIDLGRFAVAEKIRGLHMMLEDRRLSLDNEHLPDVEFDRNDALDFLEHFLSTLPNVALGGIDFTSARNGEVRKVYNLAYAWLNLIETIEGAFYGETESTLAVNDLALLTELDTRTVRNRCGPGKIIRTSTTRAAQQRGRASPAFVFLHSLDAIDWLRSRKDFVISTIDPAWLARQLHDANPANATRGLLVASVVNLGALSKIAPAHNVTPEHARDWFDEGRALPPATRNSLIEQLRITN
;
A
#
# COMPACT_ATOMS: atom_id res chain seq x y z
N MET A 1 0.78 3.43 -12.12
CA MET A 1 1.68 3.35 -10.95
C MET A 1 3.09 3.02 -11.44
N ASP A 2 4.04 3.91 -11.18
CA ASP A 2 5.43 3.83 -11.64
C ASP A 2 6.24 3.10 -10.57
N ILE A 3 6.38 1.79 -10.74
CA ILE A 3 7.14 0.93 -9.85
C ILE A 3 8.57 0.89 -10.37
N PRO A 4 9.58 1.17 -9.53
CA PRO A 4 10.97 1.00 -9.91
C PRO A 4 11.27 -0.45 -10.31
N THR A 5 12.17 -0.67 -11.26
CA THR A 5 12.59 -2.04 -11.62
C THR A 5 13.22 -2.74 -10.42
N LEU A 6 13.07 -4.06 -10.34
CA LEU A 6 13.67 -4.83 -9.23
C LEU A 6 15.18 -4.61 -9.15
N ASP A 7 15.88 -4.54 -10.29
CA ASP A 7 17.32 -4.27 -10.35
C ASP A 7 17.69 -2.91 -9.71
N ASN A 8 16.90 -1.86 -9.97
CA ASN A 8 17.14 -0.54 -9.38
C ASN A 8 16.87 -0.56 -7.87
N VAL A 9 15.82 -1.29 -7.44
CA VAL A 9 15.49 -1.48 -6.02
C VAL A 9 16.61 -2.23 -5.30
N GLU A 10 17.11 -3.32 -5.87
CA GLU A 10 18.19 -4.12 -5.31
C GLU A 10 19.52 -3.36 -5.29
N THR A 11 19.79 -2.56 -6.31
CA THR A 11 20.96 -1.66 -6.32
C THR A 11 20.86 -0.64 -5.20
N ASN A 12 19.72 0.03 -5.06
CA ASN A 12 19.50 0.97 -3.96
C ASN A 12 19.53 0.28 -2.58
N LEU A 13 19.05 -0.96 -2.47
CA LEU A 13 19.15 -1.72 -1.23
C LEU A 13 20.61 -1.99 -0.83
N ARG A 14 21.48 -2.34 -1.78
CA ARG A 14 22.91 -2.48 -1.52
C ARG A 14 23.50 -1.19 -0.96
N HIS A 15 23.14 -0.04 -1.54
CA HIS A 15 23.56 1.26 -1.01
C HIS A 15 23.03 1.53 0.42
N CYS A 16 21.80 1.15 0.73
CA CYS A 16 21.28 1.21 2.12
C CYS A 16 22.11 0.32 3.07
N LEU A 17 22.53 -0.86 2.62
CA LEU A 17 23.39 -1.75 3.41
C LEU A 17 24.79 -1.17 3.64
N LEU A 18 25.34 -0.41 2.69
CA LEU A 18 26.61 0.32 2.90
C LEU A 18 26.49 1.30 4.07
N LEU A 19 25.45 2.14 4.08
CA LEU A 19 25.20 3.07 5.18
C LEU A 19 25.05 2.33 6.51
N LYS A 20 24.36 1.19 6.50
CA LYS A 20 24.18 0.41 7.72
C LYS A 20 25.49 -0.20 8.21
N ALA A 21 26.35 -0.61 7.29
CA ALA A 21 27.67 -1.13 7.62
C ALA A 21 28.58 -0.04 8.20
N ASP A 22 28.51 1.19 7.66
CA ASP A 22 29.26 2.33 8.17
C ASP A 22 28.76 2.79 9.56
N ASP A 23 27.44 2.74 9.79
CA ASP A 23 26.84 2.94 11.13
C ASP A 23 27.40 1.93 12.17
N LEU A 24 27.47 0.65 11.81
CA LEU A 24 28.06 -0.39 12.66
C LEU A 24 29.55 -0.18 12.90
N TYR A 25 30.29 0.24 11.87
CA TYR A 25 31.71 0.55 11.95
C TYR A 25 32.01 1.63 13.00
N PHE A 26 31.26 2.73 12.99
CA PHE A 26 31.43 3.81 13.97
C PHE A 26 30.91 3.46 15.36
N THR A 27 29.78 2.74 15.44
CA THR A 27 29.13 2.46 16.73
C THR A 27 29.96 1.54 17.63
N LEU A 28 30.71 0.59 17.05
CA LEU A 28 31.40 -0.46 17.82
C LEU A 28 32.86 -0.14 18.18
N ALA A 29 33.42 0.96 17.65
CA ALA A 29 34.82 1.37 17.80
C ALA A 29 35.85 0.29 17.35
N GLU A 30 37.13 0.66 17.30
CA GLU A 30 38.17 -0.30 16.91
C GLU A 30 38.47 -1.33 18.02
N PRO A 31 38.78 -2.60 17.66
CA PRO A 31 38.82 -3.17 16.30
C PRO A 31 37.48 -3.76 15.83
N HIS A 32 36.47 -3.83 16.71
CA HIS A 32 35.22 -4.56 16.47
C HIS A 32 34.39 -3.99 15.32
N GLY A 33 34.43 -2.67 15.10
CA GLY A 33 33.75 -2.02 13.98
C GLY A 33 34.20 -2.52 12.61
N HIS A 34 35.50 -2.71 12.40
CA HIS A 34 36.05 -3.22 11.13
C HIS A 34 35.59 -4.66 10.87
N ALA A 35 35.70 -5.52 11.88
CA ALA A 35 35.29 -6.92 11.79
C ALA A 35 33.79 -7.03 11.50
N MET A 36 32.96 -6.32 12.26
CA MET A 36 31.50 -6.35 12.09
C MET A 36 31.06 -5.83 10.72
N ARG A 37 31.62 -4.71 10.24
CA ARG A 37 31.31 -4.15 8.91
C ARG A 37 31.65 -5.15 7.80
N ASN A 38 32.85 -5.74 7.86
CA ASN A 38 33.30 -6.68 6.84
C ASN A 38 32.48 -7.97 6.86
N ASP A 39 32.16 -8.50 8.04
CA ASP A 39 31.31 -9.67 8.21
C ASP A 39 29.88 -9.40 7.70
N PHE A 40 29.34 -8.22 8.00
CA PHE A 40 28.03 -7.78 7.55
C PHE A 40 27.97 -7.72 6.02
N LEU A 41 28.89 -7.00 5.36
CA LEU A 41 28.92 -6.87 3.90
C LEU A 41 29.38 -8.15 3.17
N GLY A 42 30.16 -9.00 3.85
CA GLY A 42 30.81 -10.16 3.24
C GLY A 42 32.04 -9.81 2.40
N LEU A 43 32.59 -8.60 2.57
CA LEU A 43 33.69 -8.04 1.79
C LEU A 43 34.66 -7.33 2.73
N THR A 44 35.94 -7.28 2.36
CA THR A 44 36.93 -6.50 3.11
C THR A 44 36.90 -5.06 2.62
N VAL A 45 36.73 -4.11 3.54
CA VAL A 45 36.68 -2.67 3.25
C VAL A 45 37.79 -1.96 4.05
N GLU A 46 38.42 -0.97 3.45
CA GLU A 46 39.28 -0.01 4.17
C GLU A 46 38.53 1.33 4.27
N GLY A 47 38.35 1.88 5.48
CA GLY A 47 37.60 3.12 5.68
C GLY A 47 36.07 2.97 5.56
N LEU A 48 35.38 3.96 5.01
CA LEU A 48 33.92 3.95 4.84
C LEU A 48 33.53 3.13 3.60
N ALA A 49 32.58 2.22 3.75
CA ALA A 49 32.11 1.37 2.67
C ALA A 49 31.42 2.18 1.57
N GLU A 50 30.67 3.23 1.93
CA GLU A 50 30.07 4.15 0.96
C GLU A 50 31.11 4.79 0.03
N GLU A 51 32.29 5.14 0.55
CA GLU A 51 33.30 5.91 -0.18
C GLU A 51 34.37 5.05 -0.87
N ASN A 52 34.65 3.85 -0.33
CA ASN A 52 35.83 3.07 -0.70
C ASN A 52 35.51 1.82 -1.53
N LEU A 53 34.23 1.47 -1.72
CA LEU A 53 33.83 0.35 -2.57
C LEU A 53 33.54 0.80 -4.00
N SER A 54 34.00 0.01 -4.98
CA SER A 54 33.65 0.22 -6.38
C SER A 54 32.23 -0.28 -6.68
N GLU A 55 31.64 0.16 -7.80
CA GLU A 55 30.31 -0.32 -8.24
C GLU A 55 30.25 -1.85 -8.37
N ASN A 56 31.35 -2.48 -8.81
CA ASN A 56 31.45 -3.94 -8.93
C ASN A 56 31.44 -4.61 -7.54
N ASP A 57 32.12 -4.03 -6.56
CA ASP A 57 32.12 -4.54 -5.19
C ASP A 57 30.74 -4.41 -4.57
N ILE A 58 30.08 -3.26 -4.75
CA ILE A 58 28.72 -3.02 -4.29
C ILE A 58 27.78 -4.07 -4.91
N ALA A 59 27.83 -4.26 -6.23
CA ALA A 59 27.01 -5.26 -6.93
C ALA A 59 27.23 -6.70 -6.42
N SER A 60 28.45 -7.01 -5.94
CA SER A 60 28.79 -8.33 -5.40
C SER A 60 28.22 -8.63 -4.01
N ILE A 61 27.69 -7.62 -3.31
CA ILE A 61 27.03 -7.81 -2.01
C ILE A 61 25.85 -8.77 -2.19
N ASP A 62 25.91 -9.90 -1.49
CA ASP A 62 24.89 -10.95 -1.53
C ASP A 62 23.66 -10.54 -0.71
N LEU A 63 22.64 -10.05 -1.43
CA LEU A 63 21.34 -9.71 -0.85
C LEU A 63 20.61 -10.91 -0.23
N GLY A 64 20.91 -12.15 -0.63
CA GLY A 64 20.31 -13.35 -0.08
C GLY A 64 20.60 -13.58 1.41
N ARG A 65 21.61 -12.89 1.95
CA ARG A 65 21.96 -12.93 3.38
C ARG A 65 21.05 -12.08 4.25
N PHE A 66 20.22 -11.23 3.67
CA PHE A 66 19.45 -10.22 4.39
C PHE A 66 17.95 -10.45 4.22
N ALA A 67 17.24 -10.67 5.33
CA ALA A 67 15.78 -10.83 5.35
C ALA A 67 15.04 -9.63 4.70
N VAL A 68 15.59 -8.41 4.84
CA VAL A 68 15.01 -7.21 4.20
C VAL A 68 14.90 -7.34 2.68
N ALA A 69 15.83 -8.05 2.02
CA ALA A 69 15.80 -8.25 0.58
C ALA A 69 14.63 -9.14 0.16
N GLU A 70 14.36 -10.20 0.92
CA GLU A 70 13.20 -11.06 0.69
C GLU A 70 11.88 -10.28 0.85
N LYS A 71 11.75 -9.49 1.93
CA LYS A 71 10.55 -8.67 2.17
C LYS A 71 10.34 -7.64 1.06
N ILE A 72 11.39 -6.94 0.63
CA ILE A 72 11.32 -5.98 -0.48
C ILE A 72 10.92 -6.67 -1.79
N ARG A 73 11.48 -7.85 -2.10
CA ARG A 73 11.12 -8.63 -3.30
C ARG A 73 9.65 -9.05 -3.28
N GLY A 74 9.15 -9.50 -2.13
CA GLY A 74 7.73 -9.85 -1.95
C GLY A 74 6.82 -8.65 -2.20
N LEU A 75 7.11 -7.49 -1.58
CA LEU A 75 6.35 -6.26 -1.79
C LEU A 75 6.43 -5.78 -3.25
N HIS A 76 7.62 -5.86 -3.86
CA HIS A 76 7.82 -5.48 -5.26
C HIS A 76 6.98 -6.35 -6.20
N MET A 77 7.01 -7.67 -6.01
CA MET A 77 6.19 -8.62 -6.78
C MET A 77 4.70 -8.36 -6.60
N MET A 78 4.22 -8.12 -5.37
CA MET A 78 2.83 -7.77 -5.10
C MET A 78 2.41 -6.51 -5.87
N LEU A 79 3.27 -5.49 -5.85
CA LEU A 79 3.02 -4.25 -6.59
C LEU A 79 3.03 -4.50 -8.09
N GLU A 80 4.07 -5.14 -8.65
CA GLU A 80 4.21 -5.46 -10.08
C GLU A 80 2.98 -6.20 -10.62
N ASP A 81 2.59 -7.28 -9.94
CA ASP A 81 1.47 -8.12 -10.33
C ASP A 81 0.10 -7.54 -9.90
N ARG A 82 0.10 -6.41 -9.17
CA ARG A 82 -1.12 -5.74 -8.68
C ARG A 82 -2.00 -6.65 -7.82
N ARG A 83 -1.35 -7.51 -7.02
CA ARG A 83 -1.97 -8.55 -6.18
C ARG A 83 -2.72 -7.96 -5.00
N LEU A 84 -3.77 -8.64 -4.53
CA LEU A 84 -4.51 -8.23 -3.34
C LEU A 84 -3.93 -8.75 -2.01
N SER A 85 -2.88 -9.58 -2.05
CA SER A 85 -2.07 -10.05 -0.91
C SER A 85 -0.66 -10.44 -1.40
N LEU A 86 0.30 -10.56 -0.47
CA LEU A 86 1.65 -11.08 -0.75
C LEU A 86 1.61 -12.56 -1.19
N ASP A 87 0.79 -13.37 -0.52
CA ASP A 87 0.77 -14.82 -0.69
C ASP A 87 -0.22 -15.28 -1.78
N ASN A 88 -1.37 -14.62 -1.88
CA ASN A 88 -2.40 -14.98 -2.85
C ASN A 88 -3.00 -13.74 -3.53
N GLU A 89 -2.78 -13.60 -4.83
CA GLU A 89 -3.20 -12.42 -5.58
C GLU A 89 -4.70 -12.13 -5.61
N HIS A 90 -5.53 -13.11 -5.27
CA HIS A 90 -6.99 -13.00 -5.29
C HIS A 90 -7.61 -12.86 -3.89
N LEU A 91 -6.83 -12.98 -2.81
CA LEU A 91 -7.34 -12.80 -1.45
C LEU A 91 -6.89 -11.43 -0.93
N PRO A 92 -7.82 -10.55 -0.53
CA PRO A 92 -7.50 -9.44 0.35
C PRO A 92 -7.04 -10.05 1.68
N ASP A 93 -5.77 -9.86 2.01
CA ASP A 93 -5.19 -10.15 3.33
C ASP A 93 -4.15 -9.07 3.66
N VAL A 94 -4.32 -8.39 4.80
CA VAL A 94 -3.46 -7.27 5.25
C VAL A 94 -2.82 -7.48 6.61
N GLU A 95 -3.34 -8.34 7.48
CA GLU A 95 -2.95 -8.36 8.90
C GLU A 95 -1.56 -9.00 9.10
N PHE A 96 -1.30 -10.13 8.44
CA PHE A 96 0.01 -10.77 8.48
C PHE A 96 1.03 -9.98 7.65
N ASP A 97 0.62 -9.56 6.46
CA ASP A 97 1.48 -8.94 5.44
C ASP A 97 2.02 -7.55 5.87
N ARG A 98 1.21 -6.75 6.58
CA ARG A 98 1.64 -5.43 7.09
C ARG A 98 2.72 -5.57 8.16
N ASN A 99 2.48 -6.40 9.16
CA ASN A 99 3.38 -6.56 10.31
C ASN A 99 4.71 -7.22 9.92
N ASP A 100 4.68 -8.22 9.04
CA ASP A 100 5.88 -9.00 8.72
C ASP A 100 6.74 -8.37 7.60
N ALA A 101 6.14 -7.59 6.70
CA ALA A 101 6.86 -6.95 5.61
C ALA A 101 7.07 -5.44 5.79
N LEU A 102 6.00 -4.66 6.01
CA LEU A 102 6.11 -3.19 6.05
C LEU A 102 6.72 -2.69 7.35
N ASP A 103 6.30 -3.18 8.52
CA ASP A 103 6.86 -2.72 9.80
C ASP A 103 8.34 -3.12 9.91
N PHE A 104 8.71 -4.29 9.38
CA PHE A 104 10.09 -4.72 9.28
C PHE A 104 10.91 -3.76 8.41
N LEU A 105 10.38 -3.40 7.23
CA LEU A 105 11.05 -2.48 6.32
C LEU A 105 11.11 -1.05 6.88
N GLU A 106 10.05 -0.59 7.56
CA GLU A 106 10.04 0.69 8.27
C GLU A 106 11.11 0.70 9.35
N HIS A 107 11.21 -0.37 10.15
CA HIS A 107 12.24 -0.50 11.16
C HIS A 107 13.63 -0.41 10.52
N PHE A 108 13.91 -1.21 9.49
CA PHE A 108 15.18 -1.16 8.76
C PHE A 108 15.50 0.25 8.29
N LEU A 109 14.58 0.89 7.57
CA LEU A 109 14.75 2.25 7.04
C LEU A 109 14.94 3.29 8.15
N SER A 110 14.29 3.13 9.29
CA SER A 110 14.45 4.02 10.45
C SER A 110 15.83 3.92 11.10
N THR A 111 16.51 2.77 10.94
CA THR A 111 17.86 2.56 11.46
C THR A 111 18.97 3.07 10.56
N LEU A 112 18.63 3.54 9.35
CA LEU A 112 19.60 4.10 8.42
C LEU A 112 19.99 5.51 8.86
N PRO A 113 21.29 5.83 8.87
CA PRO A 113 21.76 7.18 9.12
C PRO A 113 21.06 8.18 8.21
N ASN A 114 20.59 9.24 8.83
CA ASN A 114 19.96 10.35 8.15
C ASN A 114 21.02 11.16 7.34
N VAL A 115 22.28 11.13 7.71
CA VAL A 115 23.33 11.84 6.97
C VAL A 115 24.33 10.79 6.53
N ALA A 116 24.73 10.82 5.26
CA ALA A 116 25.92 10.08 4.84
C ALA A 116 27.07 10.50 5.74
N LEU A 117 27.69 9.53 6.40
CA LEU A 117 28.65 9.81 7.46
C LEU A 117 29.94 10.43 6.90
N GLY A 118 30.12 10.43 5.56
CA GLY A 118 31.15 11.13 4.78
C GLY A 118 30.79 12.55 4.30
N GLY A 119 29.60 13.09 4.60
CA GLY A 119 29.21 14.47 4.31
C GLY A 119 28.51 14.73 2.96
N ILE A 120 28.54 13.80 2.00
CA ILE A 120 27.73 13.81 0.77
C ILE A 120 27.00 12.46 0.68
N ASP A 121 25.67 12.47 0.52
CA ASP A 121 24.87 11.25 0.36
C ASP A 121 24.91 10.75 -1.09
N PHE A 122 25.72 9.72 -1.33
CA PHE A 122 25.79 9.03 -2.62
C PHE A 122 24.85 7.83 -2.69
N THR A 123 24.23 7.44 -1.58
CA THR A 123 23.42 6.22 -1.47
C THR A 123 21.97 6.42 -1.87
N SER A 124 21.48 7.67 -1.79
CA SER A 124 20.06 8.01 -1.95
C SER A 124 19.14 7.23 -1.00
N ALA A 125 19.65 6.66 0.10
CA ALA A 125 18.89 5.73 0.95
C ALA A 125 17.59 6.33 1.51
N ARG A 126 17.54 7.65 1.69
CA ARG A 126 16.33 8.36 2.18
C ARG A 126 15.19 8.44 1.18
N ASN A 127 15.49 8.65 -0.10
CA ASN A 127 14.50 8.96 -1.14
C ASN A 127 14.63 8.05 -2.37
N GLY A 128 15.41 6.99 -2.26
CA GLY A 128 15.69 6.05 -3.32
C GLY A 128 14.57 5.03 -3.52
N GLU A 129 14.84 4.07 -4.39
CA GLU A 129 13.85 3.13 -4.89
C GLU A 129 13.28 2.22 -3.80
N VAL A 130 14.07 1.86 -2.78
CA VAL A 130 13.56 1.09 -1.62
C VAL A 130 12.48 1.90 -0.88
N ARG A 131 12.69 3.19 -0.66
CA ARG A 131 11.70 4.05 0.00
C ARG A 131 10.46 4.24 -0.86
N LYS A 132 10.63 4.34 -2.19
CA LYS A 132 9.52 4.43 -3.14
C LYS A 132 8.67 3.16 -3.12
N VAL A 133 9.29 1.98 -3.17
CA VAL A 133 8.59 0.69 -3.03
C VAL A 133 7.87 0.59 -1.68
N TYR A 134 8.53 0.97 -0.58
CA TYR A 134 7.91 1.00 0.75
C TYR A 134 6.64 1.87 0.77
N ASN A 135 6.73 3.12 0.30
CA ASN A 135 5.58 4.03 0.30
C ASN A 135 4.45 3.53 -0.62
N LEU A 136 4.79 2.95 -1.79
CA LEU A 136 3.81 2.38 -2.71
C LEU A 136 3.13 1.16 -2.11
N ALA A 137 3.89 0.25 -1.49
CA ALA A 137 3.34 -0.93 -0.83
C ALA A 137 2.46 -0.55 0.37
N TYR A 138 2.83 0.47 1.13
CA TYR A 138 1.99 1.01 2.20
C TYR A 138 0.66 1.54 1.66
N ALA A 139 0.69 2.35 0.60
CA ALA A 139 -0.52 2.83 -0.07
C ALA A 139 -1.37 1.69 -0.63
N TRP A 140 -0.72 0.63 -1.14
CA TRP A 140 -1.37 -0.56 -1.67
C TRP A 140 -2.05 -1.39 -0.57
N LEU A 141 -1.39 -1.62 0.57
CA LEU A 141 -2.01 -2.30 1.72
C LEU A 141 -3.15 -1.46 2.32
N ASN A 142 -3.04 -0.12 2.38
CA ASN A 142 -4.16 0.74 2.78
C ASN A 142 -5.37 0.62 1.84
N LEU A 143 -5.14 0.34 0.55
CA LEU A 143 -6.21 0.07 -0.40
C LEU A 143 -6.87 -1.28 -0.10
N ILE A 144 -6.08 -2.33 0.13
CA ILE A 144 -6.60 -3.66 0.50
C ILE A 144 -7.40 -3.58 1.80
N GLU A 145 -6.89 -2.91 2.81
CA GLU A 145 -7.58 -2.68 4.08
C GLU A 145 -8.88 -1.90 3.90
N THR A 146 -8.90 -0.89 3.01
CA THR A 146 -10.14 -0.18 2.66
C THR A 146 -11.17 -1.12 1.99
N ILE A 147 -10.71 -2.06 1.16
CA ILE A 147 -11.58 -3.05 0.51
C ILE A 147 -12.17 -4.00 1.55
N GLU A 148 -11.35 -4.50 2.47
CA GLU A 148 -11.78 -5.40 3.55
C GLU A 148 -12.70 -4.70 4.55
N GLY A 149 -12.36 -3.48 4.98
CA GLY A 149 -13.13 -2.67 5.92
C GLY A 149 -14.59 -2.51 5.51
N ALA A 150 -14.89 -2.50 4.20
CA ALA A 150 -16.25 -2.45 3.69
C ALA A 150 -17.11 -3.66 4.13
N PHE A 151 -16.51 -4.86 4.22
CA PHE A 151 -17.18 -6.07 4.73
C PHE A 151 -17.34 -6.05 6.25
N TYR A 152 -16.61 -5.20 6.96
CA TYR A 152 -16.76 -4.96 8.39
C TYR A 152 -17.64 -3.74 8.71
N GLY A 153 -18.16 -3.08 7.69
CA GLY A 153 -19.11 -1.98 7.82
C GLY A 153 -18.47 -0.59 7.83
N GLU A 154 -17.20 -0.48 7.49
CA GLU A 154 -16.50 0.81 7.40
C GLU A 154 -16.92 1.59 6.15
N THR A 155 -17.17 2.88 6.34
CA THR A 155 -17.42 3.84 5.24
C THR A 155 -16.27 4.82 5.06
N GLU A 156 -15.37 4.86 6.02
CA GLU A 156 -14.14 5.64 5.97
C GLU A 156 -13.03 4.77 5.37
N SER A 157 -12.15 5.40 4.60
CA SER A 157 -11.01 4.72 3.99
C SER A 157 -9.77 4.85 4.85
N THR A 158 -8.94 3.81 4.87
CA THR A 158 -7.56 3.88 5.38
C THR A 158 -6.67 4.69 4.42
N LEU A 159 -7.08 4.87 3.16
CA LEU A 159 -6.35 5.66 2.18
C LEU A 159 -6.34 7.15 2.53
N ALA A 160 -5.14 7.73 2.50
CA ALA A 160 -4.93 9.16 2.49
C ALA A 160 -4.87 9.72 1.06
N VAL A 161 -4.94 11.05 0.94
CA VAL A 161 -4.74 11.76 -0.34
C VAL A 161 -3.38 11.44 -0.97
N ASN A 162 -2.35 11.25 -0.13
CA ASN A 162 -1.01 10.87 -0.60
C ASN A 162 -0.99 9.44 -1.17
N ASP A 163 -1.74 8.52 -0.58
CA ASP A 163 -1.82 7.14 -1.07
C ASP A 163 -2.47 7.11 -2.45
N LEU A 164 -3.58 7.84 -2.62
CA LEU A 164 -4.21 8.01 -3.92
C LEU A 164 -3.28 8.66 -4.95
N ALA A 165 -2.48 9.65 -4.54
CA ALA A 165 -1.49 10.28 -5.40
C ALA A 165 -0.42 9.28 -5.85
N LEU A 166 0.10 8.46 -4.93
CA LEU A 166 1.08 7.40 -5.19
C LEU A 166 0.53 6.34 -6.15
N LEU A 167 -0.67 5.83 -5.88
CA LEU A 167 -1.32 4.78 -6.68
C LEU A 167 -1.66 5.24 -8.11
N THR A 168 -1.86 6.56 -8.31
CA THR A 168 -2.26 7.14 -9.61
C THR A 168 -1.16 7.94 -10.31
N GLU A 169 0.03 8.05 -9.72
CA GLU A 169 1.12 8.93 -10.18
C GLU A 169 0.73 10.39 -10.38
N LEU A 170 -0.34 10.84 -9.73
CA LEU A 170 -0.75 12.23 -9.76
C LEU A 170 -0.06 13.01 -8.65
N ASP A 171 0.14 14.31 -8.86
CA ASP A 171 0.60 15.16 -7.78
C ASP A 171 -0.49 15.26 -6.68
N THR A 172 -0.03 15.28 -5.43
CA THR A 172 -0.91 15.37 -4.24
C THR A 172 -1.90 16.53 -4.32
N ARG A 173 -1.52 17.66 -4.95
CA ARG A 173 -2.40 18.84 -5.06
C ARG A 173 -3.56 18.56 -6.02
N THR A 174 -3.31 17.91 -7.15
CA THR A 174 -4.33 17.47 -8.10
C THR A 174 -5.32 16.51 -7.45
N VAL A 175 -4.83 15.52 -6.70
CA VAL A 175 -5.71 14.60 -5.97
C VAL A 175 -6.49 15.34 -4.88
N ARG A 176 -5.83 16.21 -4.10
CA ARG A 176 -6.48 17.03 -3.07
C ARG A 176 -7.64 17.86 -3.62
N ASN A 177 -7.53 18.40 -4.83
CA ASN A 177 -8.62 19.15 -5.49
C ASN A 177 -9.84 18.29 -5.84
N ARG A 178 -9.68 16.96 -5.88
CA ARG A 178 -10.77 15.98 -6.07
C ARG A 178 -11.38 15.51 -4.76
N CYS A 179 -10.73 15.78 -3.63
CA CYS A 179 -11.19 15.38 -2.31
C CYS A 179 -11.89 16.54 -1.59
N GLY A 180 -12.99 16.25 -0.90
CA GLY A 180 -13.65 17.18 0.00
C GLY A 180 -15.18 17.13 -0.06
N PRO A 181 -15.86 17.97 0.75
CA PRO A 181 -17.32 18.07 0.70
C PRO A 181 -17.81 18.48 -0.69
N GLY A 182 -18.74 17.69 -1.27
CA GLY A 182 -19.30 17.95 -2.61
C GLY A 182 -18.30 17.75 -3.76
N LYS A 183 -17.16 17.10 -3.53
CA LYS A 183 -16.21 16.71 -4.56
C LYS A 183 -16.42 15.26 -5.00
N ILE A 184 -15.65 14.82 -5.99
CA ILE A 184 -15.70 13.46 -6.54
C ILE A 184 -15.41 12.43 -5.46
N ILE A 185 -14.39 12.70 -4.63
CA ILE A 185 -14.04 11.86 -3.48
C ILE A 185 -14.51 12.60 -2.24
N ARG A 186 -15.63 12.15 -1.66
CA ARG A 186 -16.15 12.77 -0.46
C ARG A 186 -15.22 12.47 0.72
N THR A 187 -15.21 13.38 1.68
CA THR A 187 -14.46 13.22 2.93
C THR A 187 -15.42 13.08 4.09
N SER A 188 -15.18 12.15 5.00
CA SER A 188 -15.96 12.02 6.22
C SER A 188 -15.57 13.12 7.22
N THR A 189 -16.57 13.85 7.72
CA THR A 189 -16.40 14.85 8.78
C THR A 189 -16.59 14.26 10.18
N THR A 190 -17.03 13.00 10.27
CA THR A 190 -17.57 12.38 11.49
C THR A 190 -16.51 12.25 12.58
N ARG A 191 -15.27 11.91 12.23
CA ARG A 191 -14.15 11.85 13.19
C ARG A 191 -13.49 13.20 13.50
N ALA A 192 -13.49 14.14 12.54
CA ALA A 192 -12.99 15.50 12.77
C ALA A 192 -13.81 16.24 13.84
N ALA A 193 -15.10 15.91 13.99
CA ALA A 193 -15.94 16.42 15.07
C ALA A 193 -15.66 15.73 16.42
N GLN A 194 -15.32 14.44 16.43
CA GLN A 194 -15.03 13.68 17.66
C GLN A 194 -13.63 13.96 18.24
N GLN A 195 -12.64 14.35 17.43
CA GLN A 195 -11.27 14.62 17.86
C GLN A 195 -10.95 16.09 18.17
N ARG A 196 -11.94 16.99 18.18
CA ARG A 196 -11.77 18.43 18.52
C ARG A 196 -11.10 18.72 19.89
N GLY A 197 -10.88 17.70 20.73
CA GLY A 197 -10.18 17.80 22.02
C GLY A 197 -8.76 17.23 22.08
N ARG A 198 -8.18 16.71 20.98
CA ARG A 198 -6.81 16.19 20.96
C ARG A 198 -5.95 16.96 19.97
N ALA A 199 -4.74 17.34 20.39
CA ALA A 199 -3.81 18.23 19.69
C ALA A 199 -3.13 17.62 18.45
N SER A 200 -3.85 16.82 17.67
CA SER A 200 -3.41 16.35 16.36
C SER A 200 -4.32 16.97 15.30
N PRO A 201 -3.79 17.49 14.16
CA PRO A 201 -4.62 18.00 13.08
C PRO A 201 -5.68 16.96 12.72
N ALA A 202 -6.95 17.35 12.66
CA ALA A 202 -8.04 16.46 12.32
C ALA A 202 -7.72 15.72 11.00
N PHE A 203 -7.40 14.42 11.09
CA PHE A 203 -7.23 13.58 9.91
C PHE A 203 -8.56 13.57 9.16
N VAL A 204 -8.52 14.05 7.91
CA VAL A 204 -9.68 14.05 7.02
C VAL A 204 -9.69 12.71 6.30
N PHE A 205 -10.59 11.83 6.71
CA PHE A 205 -10.74 10.51 6.10
C PHE A 205 -11.48 10.62 4.77
N LEU A 206 -11.02 9.85 3.78
CA LEU A 206 -11.69 9.73 2.48
C LEU A 206 -12.87 8.76 2.61
N HIS A 207 -13.89 8.94 1.78
CA HIS A 207 -14.98 7.99 1.67
C HIS A 207 -14.51 6.76 0.89
N SER A 208 -14.66 5.56 1.47
CA SER A 208 -14.06 4.33 0.93
C SER A 208 -14.59 3.98 -0.47
N LEU A 209 -15.91 3.95 -0.65
CA LEU A 209 -16.50 3.66 -1.97
C LEU A 209 -16.10 4.69 -3.02
N ASP A 210 -16.02 5.98 -2.68
CA ASP A 210 -15.67 7.01 -3.67
C ASP A 210 -14.20 6.96 -4.05
N ALA A 211 -13.31 6.67 -3.10
CA ALA A 211 -11.89 6.50 -3.34
C ALA A 211 -11.64 5.31 -4.29
N ILE A 212 -12.27 4.16 -4.02
CA ILE A 212 -12.15 2.96 -4.85
C ILE A 212 -12.80 3.17 -6.23
N ASP A 213 -14.01 3.75 -6.29
CA ASP A 213 -14.70 4.08 -7.54
C ASP A 213 -13.86 5.03 -8.42
N TRP A 214 -13.29 6.07 -7.80
CA TRP A 214 -12.41 6.99 -8.50
C TRP A 214 -11.16 6.29 -9.03
N LEU A 215 -10.45 5.49 -8.22
CA LEU A 215 -9.30 4.70 -8.66
C LEU A 215 -9.67 3.80 -9.83
N ARG A 216 -10.77 3.02 -9.72
CA ARG A 216 -11.24 2.10 -10.77
C ARG A 216 -11.80 2.78 -12.01
N SER A 217 -12.14 4.07 -11.93
CA SER A 217 -12.53 4.86 -13.11
C SER A 217 -11.34 5.27 -13.98
N ARG A 218 -10.12 5.19 -13.45
CA ARG A 218 -8.92 5.59 -14.16
C ARG A 218 -8.42 4.50 -15.11
N LYS A 219 -7.80 4.92 -16.21
CA LYS A 219 -7.23 4.01 -17.22
C LYS A 219 -5.86 3.46 -16.84
N ASP A 220 -5.13 4.18 -16.01
CA ASP A 220 -3.75 3.91 -15.57
C ASP A 220 -3.69 3.18 -14.21
N PHE A 221 -4.84 2.87 -13.63
CA PHE A 221 -4.95 2.11 -12.39
C PHE A 221 -5.50 0.70 -12.68
N VAL A 222 -4.75 -0.31 -12.26
CA VAL A 222 -5.09 -1.73 -12.42
C VAL A 222 -4.90 -2.41 -11.08
N ILE A 223 -5.81 -3.33 -10.76
CA ILE A 223 -5.82 -4.15 -9.55
C ILE A 223 -6.37 -5.53 -9.91
N SER A 224 -5.83 -6.58 -9.29
CA SER A 224 -6.35 -7.94 -9.42
C SER A 224 -7.79 -8.05 -8.91
N THR A 225 -8.53 -9.02 -9.46
CA THR A 225 -9.90 -9.30 -9.03
C THR A 225 -9.90 -10.06 -7.71
N ILE A 226 -10.88 -9.77 -6.87
CA ILE A 226 -11.12 -10.51 -5.62
C ILE A 226 -11.68 -11.90 -5.95
N ASP A 227 -11.15 -12.93 -5.29
CA ASP A 227 -11.58 -14.32 -5.35
C ASP A 227 -13.06 -14.47 -4.99
N PRO A 228 -13.90 -15.07 -5.86
CA PRO A 228 -15.29 -15.35 -5.54
C PRO A 228 -15.49 -16.24 -4.30
N ALA A 229 -14.56 -17.15 -3.99
CA ALA A 229 -14.70 -18.00 -2.81
C ALA A 229 -14.44 -17.23 -1.51
N TRP A 230 -13.49 -16.28 -1.49
CA TRP A 230 -13.36 -15.30 -0.41
C TRP A 230 -14.61 -14.42 -0.30
N LEU A 231 -15.12 -13.98 -1.47
CA LEU A 231 -16.46 -13.43 -1.70
C LEU A 231 -17.54 -14.03 -0.79
N ALA A 232 -17.76 -15.31 -1.04
CA ALA A 232 -18.79 -16.11 -0.38
C ALA A 232 -18.59 -16.16 1.13
N ARG A 233 -17.34 -16.36 1.59
CA ARG A 233 -17.02 -16.43 3.03
C ARG A 233 -17.37 -15.12 3.74
N GLN A 234 -16.93 -13.98 3.21
CA GLN A 234 -17.18 -12.69 3.84
C GLN A 234 -18.68 -12.34 3.86
N LEU A 235 -19.42 -12.69 2.80
CA LEU A 235 -20.86 -12.44 2.73
C LEU A 235 -21.69 -13.37 3.63
N HIS A 236 -21.19 -14.56 3.95
CA HIS A 236 -21.85 -15.50 4.84
C HIS A 236 -21.96 -14.94 6.26
N ASP A 237 -20.87 -14.34 6.75
CA ASP A 237 -20.76 -13.82 8.12
C ASP A 237 -21.25 -12.37 8.25
N ALA A 238 -21.46 -11.67 7.13
CA ALA A 238 -21.83 -10.27 7.11
C ALA A 238 -23.31 -10.02 7.47
N ASN A 239 -23.54 -9.02 8.32
CA ASN A 239 -24.87 -8.44 8.49
C ASN A 239 -25.36 -7.75 7.19
N PRO A 240 -26.66 -7.42 7.04
CA PRO A 240 -27.19 -6.85 5.80
C PRO A 240 -26.51 -5.55 5.32
N ALA A 241 -26.07 -4.69 6.25
CA ALA A 241 -25.40 -3.43 5.92
C ALA A 241 -23.97 -3.69 5.41
N ASN A 242 -23.23 -4.55 6.11
CA ASN A 242 -21.89 -5.00 5.74
C ASN A 242 -21.90 -5.73 4.40
N ALA A 243 -22.87 -6.62 4.18
CA ALA A 243 -23.02 -7.33 2.91
C ALA A 243 -23.27 -6.36 1.75
N THR A 244 -24.08 -5.31 1.97
CA THR A 244 -24.31 -4.27 0.96
C THR A 244 -23.03 -3.51 0.64
N ARG A 245 -22.32 -3.04 1.67
CA ARG A 245 -21.08 -2.27 1.52
C ARG A 245 -19.99 -3.09 0.81
N GLY A 246 -19.75 -4.30 1.30
CA GLY A 246 -18.80 -5.25 0.71
C GLY A 246 -19.14 -5.61 -0.73
N LEU A 247 -20.42 -5.91 -1.04
CA LEU A 247 -20.84 -6.19 -2.43
C LEU A 247 -20.59 -5.02 -3.36
N LEU A 248 -20.91 -3.78 -2.94
CA LEU A 248 -20.69 -2.60 -3.79
C LEU A 248 -19.21 -2.36 -4.05
N VAL A 249 -18.37 -2.45 -3.01
CA VAL A 249 -16.91 -2.31 -3.16
C VAL A 249 -16.33 -3.41 -4.05
N ALA A 250 -16.69 -4.67 -3.81
CA ALA A 250 -16.25 -5.80 -4.63
C ALA A 250 -16.69 -5.68 -6.08
N SER A 251 -17.91 -5.20 -6.31
CA SER A 251 -18.41 -4.91 -7.65
C SER A 251 -17.53 -3.87 -8.34
N VAL A 252 -17.18 -2.79 -7.63
CA VAL A 252 -16.31 -1.75 -8.19
C VAL A 252 -14.91 -2.28 -8.53
N VAL A 253 -14.32 -3.08 -7.64
CA VAL A 253 -13.00 -3.70 -7.86
C VAL A 253 -13.04 -4.64 -9.06
N ASN A 254 -13.96 -5.61 -9.06
CA ASN A 254 -13.99 -6.70 -10.04
C ASN A 254 -14.61 -6.31 -11.38
N LEU A 255 -15.62 -5.43 -11.40
CA LEU A 255 -16.44 -5.13 -12.57
C LEU A 255 -16.20 -3.71 -13.14
N GLY A 256 -15.61 -2.79 -12.36
CA GLY A 256 -15.21 -1.44 -12.77
C GLY A 256 -15.98 -0.32 -12.09
N ALA A 257 -15.81 0.93 -12.53
CA ALA A 257 -16.45 2.09 -11.87
C ALA A 257 -17.99 1.99 -11.79
N LEU A 258 -18.59 2.59 -10.76
CA LEU A 258 -20.04 2.67 -10.52
C LEU A 258 -20.79 3.26 -11.71
N SER A 259 -20.18 4.19 -12.45
CA SER A 259 -20.75 4.76 -13.68
C SER A 259 -21.05 3.72 -14.76
N LYS A 260 -20.39 2.56 -14.73
CA LYS A 260 -20.66 1.42 -15.62
C LYS A 260 -21.58 0.40 -14.97
N ILE A 261 -21.41 0.13 -13.69
CA ILE A 261 -22.16 -0.90 -12.96
C ILE A 261 -23.60 -0.47 -12.70
N ALA A 262 -23.82 0.70 -12.09
CA ALA A 262 -25.15 1.11 -11.62
C ALA A 262 -26.21 1.15 -12.74
N PRO A 263 -25.94 1.69 -13.95
CA PRO A 263 -26.91 1.69 -15.04
C PRO A 263 -27.32 0.29 -15.51
N ALA A 264 -26.44 -0.71 -15.41
CA ALA A 264 -26.76 -2.10 -15.76
C ALA A 264 -27.83 -2.72 -14.84
N HIS A 265 -28.05 -2.11 -13.67
CA HIS A 265 -29.09 -2.50 -12.72
C HIS A 265 -30.26 -1.51 -12.64
N ASN A 266 -30.36 -0.57 -13.58
CA ASN A 266 -31.35 0.53 -13.59
C ASN A 266 -31.27 1.44 -12.35
N VAL A 267 -30.05 1.70 -11.87
CA VAL A 267 -29.78 2.54 -10.69
C VAL A 267 -28.79 3.65 -11.06
N THR A 268 -28.87 4.80 -10.39
CA THR A 268 -27.86 5.87 -10.54
C THR A 268 -26.65 5.62 -9.64
N PRO A 269 -25.44 6.08 -9.99
CA PRO A 269 -24.28 5.99 -9.10
C PRO A 269 -24.54 6.61 -7.71
N GLU A 270 -25.34 7.68 -7.65
CA GLU A 270 -25.73 8.35 -6.41
C GLU A 270 -26.60 7.44 -5.52
N HIS A 271 -27.58 6.72 -6.10
CA HIS A 271 -28.36 5.75 -5.32
C HIS A 271 -27.49 4.60 -4.79
N ALA A 272 -26.49 4.15 -5.57
CA ALA A 272 -25.55 3.14 -5.09
C ALA A 272 -24.69 3.66 -3.93
N ARG A 273 -24.28 4.94 -3.98
CA ARG A 273 -23.61 5.62 -2.85
C ARG A 273 -24.53 5.72 -1.64
N ASP A 274 -25.79 6.10 -1.81
CA ASP A 274 -26.75 6.19 -0.71
C ASP A 274 -26.93 4.83 -0.01
N TRP A 275 -27.02 3.73 -0.76
CA TRP A 275 -27.06 2.37 -0.19
C TRP A 275 -25.81 2.04 0.63
N PHE A 276 -24.63 2.43 0.15
CA PHE A 276 -23.38 2.24 0.86
C PHE A 276 -23.33 3.05 2.15
N ASP A 277 -23.64 4.34 2.07
CA ASP A 277 -23.60 5.29 3.18
C ASP A 277 -24.55 4.84 4.30
N GLU A 278 -25.82 4.58 3.94
CA GLU A 278 -26.87 4.24 4.88
C GLU A 278 -26.83 2.77 5.34
N GLY A 279 -26.08 1.91 4.64
CA GLY A 279 -26.08 0.47 4.88
C GLY A 279 -27.44 -0.19 4.63
N ARG A 280 -28.26 0.40 3.75
CA ARG A 280 -29.58 -0.16 3.38
C ARG A 280 -29.38 -1.42 2.56
N ALA A 281 -30.15 -2.46 2.88
CA ALA A 281 -30.10 -3.70 2.11
C ALA A 281 -30.37 -3.44 0.62
N LEU A 282 -29.49 -3.96 -0.24
CA LEU A 282 -29.69 -3.93 -1.68
C LEU A 282 -31.00 -4.62 -2.07
N PRO A 283 -31.74 -4.10 -3.08
CA PRO A 283 -32.89 -4.79 -3.63
C PRO A 283 -32.51 -6.23 -4.06
N PRO A 284 -33.36 -7.25 -3.81
CA PRO A 284 -33.02 -8.64 -4.11
C PRO A 284 -32.57 -8.88 -5.55
N ALA A 285 -33.19 -8.20 -6.53
CA ALA A 285 -32.81 -8.29 -7.94
C ALA A 285 -31.39 -7.77 -8.19
N THR A 286 -31.04 -6.60 -7.63
CA THR A 286 -29.69 -6.02 -7.72
C THR A 286 -28.67 -6.90 -7.01
N ARG A 287 -28.98 -7.33 -5.78
CA ARG A 287 -28.09 -8.21 -4.99
C ARG A 287 -27.77 -9.50 -5.73
N ASN A 288 -28.78 -10.22 -6.21
CA ASN A 288 -28.59 -11.50 -6.88
C ASN A 288 -27.82 -11.34 -8.19
N SER A 289 -28.09 -10.28 -8.95
CA SER A 289 -27.37 -10.00 -10.19
C SER A 289 -25.90 -9.67 -9.94
N LEU A 290 -25.57 -8.91 -8.88
CA LEU A 290 -24.17 -8.66 -8.50
C LEU A 290 -23.46 -9.94 -8.06
N ILE A 291 -24.11 -10.78 -7.25
CA ILE A 291 -23.58 -12.09 -6.83
C ILE A 291 -23.27 -12.97 -8.06
N GLU A 292 -24.16 -13.01 -9.04
CA GLU A 292 -23.96 -13.76 -10.28
C GLU A 292 -22.81 -13.20 -11.14
N GLN A 293 -22.74 -11.88 -11.33
CA GLN A 293 -21.66 -11.24 -12.09
C GLN A 293 -20.29 -11.42 -11.42
N LEU A 294 -20.26 -11.40 -10.08
CA LEU A 294 -19.08 -11.68 -9.27
C LEU A 294 -18.75 -13.18 -9.17
N ARG A 295 -19.60 -14.05 -9.73
CA ARG A 295 -19.46 -15.52 -9.73
C ARG A 295 -19.34 -16.11 -8.32
N ILE A 296 -20.01 -15.50 -7.34
CA ILE A 296 -19.99 -15.96 -5.96
C ILE A 296 -20.88 -17.20 -5.87
N THR A 297 -20.27 -18.36 -5.63
CA THR A 297 -20.97 -19.63 -5.42
C THR A 297 -21.18 -19.86 -3.92
N ASN A 298 -22.41 -20.20 -3.53
CA ASN A 298 -22.75 -20.62 -2.17
C ASN A 298 -22.16 -21.99 -1.84
#